data_AF-A0A957VHB0-F1
#
_entry.id   AF-A0A957VHB0-F1
#
_cell.length_a   1.000
_cell.length_b   1.000
_cell.length_c   1.000
_cell.angle_alpha   90.00
_cell.angle_beta   90.00
_cell.angle_gamma   90.00
#
_symmetry.space_group_name_H-M   'P 1'
#
loop_
_entity.id
_entity.type
_entity.pdbx_description
1 polymer ?
#
loop_
_entity_poly.entity_id
_entity_poly.type
_entity_poly.pdbx_seq_one_letter_code
_entity_poly.pdbx_strand_id
1 'polypeptide(L)' 'MDEIVKTVSQKTGLSEEMAKTAVEAVLDYLKSRLPAPIAGQVDSVVRGDSGGGVAGMMGGLFGKK' A
#
# COMPACT_ATOMS: atom_id res chain seq x y z
N MET A 1 -0.17 -4.04 5.75
CA MET A 1 1.10 -4.77 5.52
C MET A 1 0.92 -6.24 5.86
N ASP A 2 0.36 -6.58 7.01
CA ASP A 2 0.17 -7.97 7.45
C ASP A 2 -0.70 -8.81 6.48
N GLU A 3 -1.76 -8.23 5.93
CA GLU A 3 -2.64 -8.93 4.98
C GLU A 3 -1.96 -9.28 3.66
N ILE A 4 -1.13 -8.36 3.12
CA ILE A 4 -0.39 -8.62 1.88
C ILE A 4 0.76 -9.60 2.11
N VAL A 5 1.43 -9.55 3.27
CA VAL A 5 2.46 -10.53 3.67
C VAL A 5 1.85 -11.93 3.79
N LYS A 6 0.71 -12.06 4.46
CA LYS A 6 0.00 -13.34 4.59
C LYS A 6 -0.44 -13.88 3.23
N THR A 7 -0.97 -13.02 2.36
CA THR A 7 -1.36 -13.41 0.99
C THR A 7 -0.16 -13.90 0.18
N VAL A 8 0.97 -13.19 0.25
CA VAL A 8 2.20 -13.58 -0.44
C VAL A 8 2.72 -14.90 0.11
N SER A 9 2.83 -15.04 1.44
CA SER A 9 3.26 -16.28 2.10
C SER A 9 2.40 -17.48 1.68
N GLN A 10 1.07 -17.35 1.75
CA GLN A 10 0.13 -18.41 1.35
C GLN A 10 0.25 -18.81 -0.12
N LYS A 11 0.48 -17.85 -1.02
CA LYS A 11 0.55 -18.11 -2.47
C LYS A 11 1.91 -18.62 -2.95
N THR A 12 2.98 -18.31 -2.21
CA THR A 12 4.36 -18.60 -2.64
C THR A 12 5.04 -19.69 -1.80
N GLY A 13 4.49 -20.01 -0.63
CA GLY A 13 5.12 -20.91 0.34
C GLY A 13 6.28 -20.27 1.11
N LEU A 14 6.51 -18.96 0.96
CA LEU A 14 7.53 -18.24 1.73
C LEU A 14 7.13 -18.13 3.21
N SER A 15 8.13 -18.11 4.10
CA SER A 15 7.90 -17.72 5.50
C SER A 15 7.38 -16.28 5.57
N GLU A 16 6.66 -15.93 6.63
CA GLU A 16 6.13 -14.56 6.78
C GLU A 16 7.24 -13.50 6.77
N GLU A 17 8.40 -13.81 7.35
CA GLU A 17 9.57 -12.92 7.31
C GLU A 17 10.08 -12.70 5.88
N MET A 18 10.22 -13.78 5.10
CA MET A 18 10.65 -13.69 3.69
C MET A 18 9.60 -13.00 2.81
N ALA A 19 8.31 -13.25 3.08
CA ALA A 19 7.21 -12.61 2.38
C ALA A 19 7.17 -11.10 2.67
N LYS A 20 7.48 -10.69 3.90
CA LYS A 20 7.63 -9.28 4.26
C LYS A 20 8.75 -8.61 3.47
N THR A 21 9.94 -9.21 3.44
CA THR A 21 11.07 -8.70 2.65
C THR A 21 10.74 -8.63 1.15
N ALA A 22 10.03 -9.63 0.62
CA ALA A 22 9.61 -9.62 -0.79
C ALA A 22 8.63 -8.48 -1.10
N VAL A 23 7.66 -8.22 -0.21
CA VAL A 23 6.72 -7.10 -0.34
C VAL A 23 7.46 -5.77 -0.29
N GLU A 24 8.39 -5.59 0.66
CA GLU A 24 9.19 -4.36 0.79
C GLU A 24 10.02 -4.08 -0.48
N ALA A 25 10.70 -5.10 -1.03
CA ALA A 25 11.48 -4.95 -2.26
C ALA A 25 10.62 -4.51 -3.46
N VAL A 26 9.41 -5.04 -3.59
CA VAL A 26 8.46 -4.64 -4.65
C VAL A 26 7.97 -3.22 -4.42
N LEU A 27 7.66 -2.84 -3.18
CA LEU A 27 7.23 -1.48 -2.85
C LEU A 27 8.32 -0.46 -3.15
N ASP A 28 9.58 -0.75 -2.80
CA ASP A 28 10.70 0.12 -3.09
C ASP A 28 10.93 0.27 -4.60
N TYR A 29 10.82 -0.82 -5.35
CA TYR A 29 10.85 -0.77 -6.81
C TYR A 29 9.71 0.11 -7.37
N LEU A 30 8.47 -0.06 -6.90
CA LEU A 30 7.35 0.76 -7.34
C LEU A 30 7.54 2.24 -6.97
N LYS A 31 8.00 2.55 -5.74
CA LYS A 31 8.30 3.91 -5.30
C LYS A 31 9.37 4.57 -6.16
N SER A 32 10.37 3.81 -6.62
CA SER A 32 11.41 4.33 -7.53
C SER A 32 10.88 4.68 -8.93
N ARG A 33 9.73 4.11 -9.34
CA ARG A 33 9.11 4.31 -10.66
C ARG A 33 7.88 5.21 -10.63
N LEU A 34 7.30 5.45 -9.45
CA LEU A 34 6.12 6.27 -9.26
C LEU A 34 6.49 7.71 -8.88
N PRO A 35 5.87 8.73 -9.49
CA PRO A 35 5.99 10.11 -9.02
C PRO A 35 5.60 10.23 -7.54
N ALA A 36 6.27 11.12 -6.81
CA ALA A 36 6.05 11.37 -5.38
C ALA A 36 4.57 11.41 -4.91
N PRO A 37 3.61 12.05 -5.61
CA PRO A 37 2.21 12.05 -5.19
C PRO A 37 1.55 10.66 -5.20
N ILE A 38 1.97 9.76 -6.09
CA ILE A 38 1.40 8.41 -6.21
C ILE A 38 2.04 7.47 -5.19
N ALA A 39 3.34 7.60 -4.94
CA ALA A 39 4.06 6.81 -3.92
C ALA A 39 3.44 6.99 -2.52
N GLY A 40 3.05 8.22 -2.16
CA GLY A 40 2.36 8.50 -0.89
C GLY A 40 1.00 7.81 -0.77
N GLN A 41 0.24 7.72 -1.86
CA GLN A 41 -1.05 7.03 -1.88
C GLN A 41 -0.90 5.50 -1.73
N VAL A 42 0.11 4.91 -2.38
CA VAL A 42 0.41 3.48 -2.27
C VAL A 42 0.78 3.12 -0.83
N ASP A 43 1.62 3.93 -0.17
CA ASP A 43 1.97 3.70 1.24
C ASP A 43 0.74 3.78 2.17
N SER A 44 -0.19 4.70 1.93
CA SER A 44 -1.44 4.79 2.71
C SER A 44 -2.30 3.54 2.56
N VAL A 45 -2.47 3.02 1.34
CA VAL A 45 -3.24 1.80 1.08
C VAL A 45 -2.56 0.58 1.70
N VAL A 46 -1.24 0.44 1.53
CA VAL A 46 -0.47 -0.70 2.05
C VAL A 46 -0.44 -0.74 3.58
N ARG A 47 -0.40 0.43 4.23
CA ARG A 47 -0.48 0.53 5.70
C ARG A 47 -1.88 0.23 6.25
N GLY A 48 -2.88 0.05 5.39
CA GLY A 48 -4.26 -0.15 5.81
C GLY A 48 -4.91 1.14 6.31
N ASP A 49 -4.33 2.30 6.00
CA ASP A 49 -4.88 3.60 6.33
C ASP A 49 -5.96 3.97 5.29
N SER A 50 -6.99 3.14 5.22
CA SER A 50 -8.21 3.41 4.45
C SER A 50 -9.07 4.51 5.10
N GLY A 51 -8.60 5.15 6.18
CA GLY A 51 -9.41 6.04 7.03
C GLY A 51 -9.29 7.54 6.78
N GLY A 52 -8.24 8.04 6.10
CA GLY A 52 -8.00 9.49 6.03
C GLY A 52 -7.87 10.08 4.62
N GLY A 53 -6.98 9.53 3.80
CA GLY A 53 -6.56 10.17 2.54
C GLY A 53 -7.58 10.06 1.39
N VAL A 54 -8.07 8.85 1.12
CA VAL A 54 -9.02 8.60 0.01
C VAL A 54 -10.43 9.09 0.36
N ALA A 55 -10.88 8.84 1.60
CA ALA A 55 -12.16 9.35 2.11
C ALA A 55 -12.17 10.88 2.20
N GLY A 56 -11.07 11.51 2.64
CA GLY A 56 -10.92 12.96 2.67
C GLY A 56 -10.87 13.61 1.28
N MET A 57 -10.21 12.97 0.31
CA MET A 57 -10.21 13.40 -1.10
C MET A 57 -11.61 13.30 -1.73
N MET A 58 -12.35 12.22 -1.47
CA MET A 58 -13.73 12.05 -1.91
C MET A 58 -14.66 13.07 -1.23
N GLY A 59 -14.50 13.28 0.09
CA GLY A 59 -15.27 14.26 0.87
C GLY A 59 -15.03 15.71 0.41
N GLY A 60 -13.80 16.06 0.02
CA GLY A 60 -13.47 17.37 -0.55
C GLY A 60 -14.08 17.61 -1.94
N LEU A 61 -14.29 16.56 -2.73
CA LEU A 61 -14.95 16.62 -4.03
C LEU A 61 -16.48 16.68 -3.91
N PHE A 62 -17.06 16.04 -2.89
CA PHE A 62 -18.49 16.11 -2.60
C PHE A 62 -18.91 17.34 -1.77
N GLY A 63 -17.98 17.94 -1.01
CA GLY A 63 -18.25 19.09 -0.15
C GLY A 63 -18.19 20.44 -0.85
N LYS A 64 -17.83 20.49 -2.14
CA LYS A 64 -17.78 21.72 -2.94
C LYS A 64 -18.97 21.77 -3.91
N LYS A 65 -20.17 21.91 -3.36
CA LYS A 65 -21.35 22.37 -4.09
C LYS A 65 -22.03 23.47 -3.29
#